data_AF-A0A835HPD1-F1
#
_entry.id   AF-A0A835HPD1-F1
#
_cell.length_a   1.000
_cell.length_b   1.000
_cell.length_c   1.000
_cell.angle_alpha   90.00
_cell.angle_beta   90.00
_cell.angle_gamma   90.00
#
_symmetry.space_group_name_H-M   'P 1'
#
loop_
_entity.id
_entity.type
_entity.pdbx_description
1 polymer ?
#
loop_
_entity_poly.entity_id
_entity_poly.type
_entity_poly.pdbx_seq_one_letter_code
_entity_poly.pdbx_strand_id
1 'polypeptide(L)'
;MAGPSIQVGADSQLATTMVEMLREVPPLPTECCIFKVPESLRSGNEEAYTPIVISIGPLHHEEKKLQPFEAHKKRYLSSFLQRNSDISLEDCVKLLRGLEERAHNFYFEDQFSVAIAVTTNFLE
;
A
#
# COMPACT_ATOMS: atom_id res chain seq x y z
N MET A 1 48.27 20.77 -36.82
CA MET A 1 47.46 19.63 -36.34
C MET A 1 46.79 20.07 -35.05
N ALA A 2 45.49 20.36 -35.07
CA ALA A 2 44.74 20.72 -33.87
C ALA A 2 44.28 19.42 -33.18
N GLY A 3 44.74 19.19 -31.95
CA GLY A 3 44.30 18.05 -31.15
C GLY A 3 42.84 18.18 -30.69
N PRO A 4 42.20 17.09 -30.22
CA PRO A 4 40.79 17.12 -29.85
C PRO A 4 40.58 18.05 -28.66
N SER A 5 39.68 19.02 -28.84
CA SER A 5 39.23 19.93 -27.78
C SER A 5 38.57 19.14 -26.66
N ILE A 6 39.05 19.37 -25.44
CA ILE A 6 38.68 18.72 -24.20
C ILE A 6 37.23 19.10 -23.81
N GLN A 7 36.30 18.13 -23.75
CA GLN A 7 34.89 18.31 -23.32
C GLN A 7 34.68 18.35 -21.78
N VAL A 8 35.75 18.44 -20.99
CA VAL A 8 35.79 18.22 -19.52
C VAL A 8 34.90 19.16 -18.68
N GLY A 9 34.32 20.22 -19.27
CA GLY A 9 33.38 21.10 -18.57
C GLY A 9 31.92 20.63 -18.57
N ALA A 10 31.46 19.95 -19.63
CA ALA A 10 30.05 19.60 -19.80
C ALA A 10 29.63 18.40 -18.94
N ASP A 11 30.47 17.37 -18.89
CA ASP A 11 30.20 16.15 -18.12
C ASP A 11 30.19 16.42 -16.61
N SER A 12 31.07 17.30 -16.14
CA SER A 12 31.16 17.71 -14.73
C SER A 12 29.91 18.47 -14.28
N GLN A 13 29.38 19.34 -15.14
CA GLN A 13 28.20 20.12 -14.85
C GLN A 13 26.93 19.24 -14.87
N LEU A 14 26.82 18.34 -15.85
CA LEU A 14 25.76 17.34 -15.90
C LEU A 14 25.76 16.45 -14.65
N ALA A 15 26.93 15.95 -14.23
CA ALA A 15 27.06 15.13 -13.04
C ALA A 15 26.63 15.89 -11.77
N THR A 16 26.99 17.17 -11.65
CA THR A 16 26.60 18.02 -10.51
C THR A 16 25.08 18.18 -10.44
N THR A 17 24.43 18.48 -11.58
CA THR A 17 22.97 18.57 -11.67
C THR A 17 22.31 17.24 -11.33
N MET A 18 22.84 16.12 -11.81
CA MET A 18 22.30 14.79 -11.46
C MET A 18 22.42 14.49 -9.97
N VAL A 19 23.52 14.87 -9.32
CA VAL A 19 23.70 14.71 -7.86
C VAL A 19 22.69 15.55 -7.07
N GLU A 20 22.43 16.78 -7.50
CA GLU A 20 21.40 17.64 -6.87
C GLU A 20 20.01 17.03 -7.04
N MET A 21 19.66 16.57 -8.25
CA MET A 21 18.38 15.87 -8.49
C MET A 21 18.22 14.62 -7.62
N LEU A 22 19.28 13.82 -7.45
CA LEU A 22 19.25 12.61 -6.63
C LEU A 22 19.09 12.90 -5.13
N ARG A 23 19.52 14.07 -4.65
CA ARG A 23 19.34 14.47 -3.24
C ARG A 23 17.90 14.85 -2.91
N GLU A 24 17.15 15.34 -3.89
CA GLU A 24 15.73 15.69 -3.74
C GLU A 24 14.80 14.46 -3.82
N VAL A 25 15.33 13.29 -4.16
CA VAL A 25 14.54 12.05 -4.17
C VAL A 25 14.44 11.50 -2.74
N PRO A 26 13.26 11.48 -2.12
CA PRO A 26 13.10 10.90 -0.80
C PRO A 26 13.48 9.41 -0.84
N PRO A 27 14.16 8.88 0.20
CA PRO A 27 14.45 7.47 0.28
C PRO A 27 13.14 6.68 0.30
N LEU A 28 13.12 5.54 -0.40
CA LEU A 28 12.01 4.60 -0.26
C LEU A 28 11.93 4.13 1.19
N PRO A 29 10.72 3.99 1.77
CA PRO A 29 10.58 3.38 3.09
C PRO A 29 11.19 1.97 3.06
N THR A 30 12.00 1.62 4.07
CA THR A 30 12.69 0.33 4.14
C THR A 30 11.73 -0.86 4.14
N GLU A 31 10.49 -0.65 4.57
CA GLU A 31 9.44 -1.66 4.62
C GLU A 31 8.49 -1.61 3.42
N CYS A 32 8.58 -0.60 2.54
CA CYS A 32 7.64 -0.42 1.43
C CYS A 32 7.84 -1.49 0.33
N CYS A 33 6.93 -2.46 0.25
CA CYS A 33 6.98 -3.54 -0.74
C CYS A 33 5.65 -3.86 -1.43
N ILE A 34 4.57 -3.15 -1.09
CA ILE A 34 3.24 -3.28 -1.69
C ILE A 34 2.96 -2.05 -2.55
N PHE A 35 2.84 -2.28 -3.85
CA PHE A 35 2.68 -1.22 -4.86
C PHE A 35 1.36 -1.38 -5.60
N LYS A 36 0.75 -0.26 -5.99
CA LYS A 36 -0.30 -0.29 -7.00
C LYS A 36 0.29 -0.76 -8.33
N VAL A 37 -0.49 -1.54 -9.06
CA VAL A 37 -0.17 -1.88 -10.44
C VAL A 37 -0.23 -0.60 -11.27
N PRO A 38 0.85 -0.23 -11.99
CA PRO A 38 0.83 0.93 -12.87
C PRO A 38 -0.34 0.88 -13.85
N GLU A 39 -0.97 2.03 -14.09
CA GLU A 39 -2.19 2.13 -14.93
C GLU A 39 -1.95 1.62 -16.36
N SER A 40 -0.75 1.82 -16.89
CA SER A 40 -0.34 1.32 -18.21
C SER A 40 -0.36 -0.22 -18.29
N LEU A 41 -0.07 -0.92 -17.19
CA LEU A 41 -0.17 -2.37 -17.10
C LEU A 41 -1.61 -2.80 -16.82
N ARG A 42 -2.28 -2.11 -15.90
CA ARG A 42 -3.65 -2.42 -15.48
C ARG A 42 -4.65 -2.30 -16.62
N SER A 43 -4.54 -1.25 -17.45
CA SER A 43 -5.45 -0.99 -18.58
C SER A 43 -5.48 -2.10 -19.63
N GLY A 44 -4.43 -2.91 -19.74
CA GLY A 44 -4.40 -4.06 -20.65
C GLY A 44 -5.28 -5.23 -20.20
N ASN A 45 -5.48 -5.38 -18.89
CA ASN A 45 -6.39 -6.37 -18.31
C ASN A 45 -6.73 -6.00 -16.86
N GLU A 46 -7.76 -5.20 -16.67
CA GLU A 46 -8.14 -4.72 -15.34
C GLU A 46 -8.59 -5.87 -14.40
N GLU A 47 -9.27 -6.88 -14.95
CA GLU A 47 -9.79 -8.01 -14.18
C GLU A 47 -8.68 -8.85 -13.55
N ALA A 48 -7.52 -8.99 -14.22
CA ALA A 48 -6.38 -9.71 -13.67
C ALA A 48 -5.80 -9.08 -12.39
N TYR A 49 -6.03 -7.78 -12.19
CA TYR A 49 -5.51 -7.00 -11.06
C TYR A 49 -6.60 -6.58 -10.08
N THR A 50 -7.81 -7.12 -10.22
CA THR A 50 -8.92 -6.77 -9.34
C THR A 50 -9.43 -8.00 -8.61
N PRO A 51 -9.52 -7.98 -7.27
CA PRO A 51 -10.04 -9.12 -6.53
C PRO A 51 -11.45 -9.50 -7.01
N ILE A 52 -11.71 -10.80 -7.03
CA ILE A 52 -13.00 -11.36 -7.44
C ILE A 52 -13.84 -11.73 -6.21
N VAL A 53 -13.18 -12.19 -5.14
CA VAL A 53 -13.83 -12.78 -3.97
C VAL A 53 -13.73 -11.86 -2.77
N ILE A 54 -12.55 -11.40 -2.37
CA ILE A 54 -12.44 -10.62 -1.13
C ILE A 54 -11.33 -9.58 -1.26
N SER A 55 -11.61 -8.36 -0.83
CA SER A 55 -10.58 -7.34 -0.66
C SER A 55 -9.80 -7.63 0.63
N ILE A 56 -8.48 -7.68 0.53
CA ILE A 56 -7.56 -7.76 1.66
C ILE A 56 -6.78 -6.45 1.68
N GLY A 57 -7.02 -5.64 2.71
CA GLY A 57 -6.36 -4.33 2.85
C GLY A 57 -7.12 -3.16 2.20
N PRO A 58 -6.54 -1.96 2.24
CA PRO A 58 -7.19 -0.71 1.85
C PRO A 58 -7.38 -0.55 0.33
N LEU A 59 -6.53 -1.20 -0.49
CA LEU A 59 -6.45 -0.93 -1.92
C LEU A 59 -7.77 -1.17 -2.69
N HIS A 60 -8.56 -2.17 -2.27
CA HIS A 60 -9.80 -2.57 -2.93
C HIS A 60 -11.02 -2.45 -2.00
N HIS A 61 -10.92 -1.68 -0.92
CA HIS A 61 -11.95 -1.64 0.14
C HIS A 61 -13.32 -1.12 -0.36
N GLU A 62 -13.31 -0.17 -1.29
CA GLU A 62 -14.53 0.52 -1.75
C GLU A 62 -15.18 -0.13 -2.99
N GLU A 63 -14.68 -1.28 -3.43
CA GLU A 63 -15.21 -1.93 -4.61
C GLU A 63 -16.58 -2.54 -4.35
N LYS A 64 -17.62 -1.98 -4.99
CA LYS A 64 -19.02 -2.43 -4.85
C LYS A 64 -19.23 -3.92 -5.06
N LYS A 65 -18.45 -4.53 -5.97
CA LYS A 65 -18.53 -5.98 -6.26
C LYS A 65 -18.04 -6.86 -5.11
N LEU A 66 -17.26 -6.32 -4.18
CA LEU A 66 -16.69 -7.04 -3.04
C LEU A 66 -17.52 -6.85 -1.75
N GLN A 67 -18.44 -5.89 -1.72
CA GLN A 67 -19.33 -5.63 -0.59
C GLN A 67 -20.08 -6.87 -0.06
N PRO A 68 -20.58 -7.80 -0.91
CA PRO A 68 -21.21 -9.02 -0.41
C PRO A 68 -20.30 -9.86 0.51
N PHE A 69 -18.98 -9.76 0.34
CA PHE A 69 -18.00 -10.51 1.11
C PHE A 69 -17.60 -9.86 2.44
N GLU A 70 -17.97 -8.59 2.65
CA GLU A 70 -17.86 -7.95 3.97
C GLU A 70 -18.74 -8.66 5.01
N ALA A 71 -19.92 -9.16 4.61
CA ALA A 71 -20.75 -10.00 5.46
C ALA A 71 -20.05 -11.32 5.84
N HIS A 72 -19.28 -11.90 4.92
CA HIS A 72 -18.49 -13.10 5.20
C HIS A 72 -17.36 -12.81 6.19
N LYS A 73 -16.66 -11.68 6.08
CA LYS A 73 -15.66 -11.25 7.07
C LYS A 73 -16.26 -11.16 8.48
N LYS A 74 -17.44 -10.53 8.62
CA LYS A 74 -18.17 -10.44 9.89
C LYS A 74 -18.53 -11.82 10.47
N ARG A 75 -19.01 -12.74 9.63
CA ARG A 75 -19.30 -14.14 10.04
C ARG A 75 -18.05 -14.88 10.50
N TYR A 76 -16.92 -14.69 9.81
CA TYR A 76 -15.64 -15.27 10.21
C TYR A 76 -15.15 -14.74 11.56
N LEU A 77 -15.23 -13.43 11.79
CA LEU A 77 -14.88 -12.82 13.08
C LEU A 77 -15.77 -13.36 14.21
N SER A 78 -17.10 -13.42 13.99
CA SER A 78 -18.03 -14.00 14.96
C SER A 78 -17.68 -15.46 15.29
N SER A 79 -17.41 -16.28 14.26
CA SER A 79 -17.04 -17.68 14.45
C SER A 79 -15.67 -17.82 15.13
N PHE A 80 -14.74 -16.91 14.88
CA PHE A 80 -13.43 -16.87 15.55
C PHE A 80 -13.59 -16.60 17.04
N LEU A 81 -14.37 -15.59 17.43
CA LEU A 81 -14.62 -15.26 18.83
C LEU A 81 -15.37 -16.37 19.57
N GLN A 82 -16.33 -17.04 18.91
CA GLN A 82 -17.03 -18.18 19.49
C GLN A 82 -16.10 -19.37 19.80
N ARG A 83 -15.07 -19.59 18.98
CA ARG A 83 -14.09 -20.67 19.18
C ARG A 83 -13.02 -20.32 20.21
N ASN A 84 -12.77 -19.04 20.45
CA ASN A 84 -11.73 -18.54 21.35
C ASN A 84 -12.38 -17.66 22.42
N SER A 85 -13.12 -18.29 23.34
CA SER A 85 -13.93 -17.60 24.35
C SER A 85 -13.11 -16.77 25.35
N ASP A 86 -11.80 -16.99 25.41
CA ASP A 86 -10.83 -16.27 26.22
C ASP A 86 -10.34 -14.97 25.56
N ILE A 87 -10.59 -14.78 24.26
CA ILE A 87 -10.18 -13.59 23.51
C ILE A 87 -11.39 -12.67 23.34
N SER A 88 -11.31 -11.45 23.85
CA SER A 88 -12.36 -10.45 23.64
C SER A 88 -12.23 -9.75 22.28
N LEU A 89 -13.33 -9.19 21.79
CA LEU A 89 -13.30 -8.31 20.60
C LEU A 89 -12.37 -7.12 20.83
N GLU A 90 -12.31 -6.59 22.07
CA GLU A 90 -11.44 -5.48 22.43
C GLU A 90 -9.96 -5.86 22.28
N ASP A 91 -9.57 -7.07 22.68
CA ASP A 91 -8.21 -7.58 22.50
C ASP A 91 -7.83 -7.67 21.03
N CYS A 92 -8.76 -8.16 20.19
CA CYS A 92 -8.56 -8.18 18.74
C CYS A 92 -8.36 -6.76 18.18
N VAL A 93 -9.19 -5.79 18.58
CA VAL A 93 -9.07 -4.40 18.11
C VAL A 93 -7.74 -3.79 18.52
N LYS A 94 -7.30 -3.98 19.77
CA LYS A 94 -6.00 -3.49 20.25
C LYS A 94 -4.83 -4.09 19.46
N LEU A 95 -4.85 -5.41 19.23
CA LEU A 95 -3.83 -6.10 18.44
C LEU A 95 -3.81 -5.60 16.99
N LEU A 96 -4.98 -5.50 16.37
CA LEU A 96 -5.12 -5.07 14.98
C LEU A 96 -4.62 -3.65 14.77
N ARG A 97 -4.87 -2.72 15.71
CA ARG A 97 -4.35 -1.35 15.62
C ARG A 97 -2.82 -1.29 15.57
N GLY A 98 -2.14 -2.11 16.37
CA GLY A 98 -0.67 -2.18 16.31
C GLY A 98 -0.15 -2.79 15.01
N LEU A 99 -0.87 -3.78 14.46
CA LEU A 99 -0.54 -4.38 13.17
C LEU A 99 -0.82 -3.44 12.00
N GLU A 100 -1.86 -2.63 12.12
CA GLU A 100 -2.30 -1.64 11.14
C GLU A 100 -1.25 -0.57 10.90
N GLU A 101 -0.74 0.03 11.97
CA GLU A 101 0.35 1.02 11.91
C GLU A 101 1.58 0.44 11.20
N ARG A 102 1.92 -0.80 11.49
CA ARG A 102 3.03 -1.49 10.83
C ARG A 102 2.72 -1.82 9.37
N ALA A 103 1.51 -2.27 9.08
CA ALA A 103 1.07 -2.64 7.72
C ALA A 103 1.08 -1.42 6.78
N HIS A 104 0.80 -0.22 7.30
CA HIS A 104 0.85 1.04 6.54
C HIS A 104 2.21 1.25 5.89
N ASN A 105 3.31 1.02 6.62
CA ASN A 105 4.68 1.19 6.11
C ASN A 105 5.01 0.30 4.90
N PHE A 106 4.26 -0.77 4.67
CA PHE A 106 4.47 -1.66 3.53
C PHE A 106 3.85 -1.13 2.24
N TYR A 107 2.91 -0.19 2.28
CA TYR A 107 2.31 0.42 1.10
C TYR A 107 3.11 1.63 0.62
N PHE A 108 3.26 1.76 -0.70
CA PHE A 108 4.05 2.85 -1.31
C PHE A 108 3.42 4.25 -1.27
N GLU A 109 2.11 4.38 -1.02
CA GLU A 109 1.44 5.69 -1.11
C GLU A 109 0.99 6.24 0.25
N ASP A 110 1.30 7.52 0.50
CA ASP A 110 0.91 8.30 1.69
C ASP A 110 -0.58 8.71 1.74
N GLN A 111 -1.35 8.45 0.67
CA GLN A 111 -2.77 8.83 0.60
C GLN A 111 -3.71 7.73 1.10
N PHE A 112 -3.20 6.54 1.37
CA PHE A 112 -4.00 5.55 2.08
C PHE A 112 -4.06 5.98 3.54
N SER A 113 -5.17 6.63 3.90
CA SER A 113 -5.69 6.45 5.24
C SER A 113 -5.93 4.95 5.37
N VAL A 114 -4.94 4.26 5.92
CA VAL A 114 -5.13 3.02 6.65
C VAL A 114 -5.83 3.45 7.94
N ALA A 115 -7.03 4.01 7.79
CA ALA A 115 -8.11 3.76 8.70
C ALA A 115 -8.68 2.46 8.16
N ILE A 116 -8.03 1.36 8.51
CA ILE A 116 -8.59 0.04 8.28
C ILE A 116 -9.99 0.08 8.85
N ALA A 117 -10.88 -0.50 8.06
CA ALA A 117 -12.17 -1.08 8.38
C ALA A 117 -12.25 -1.91 9.69
N VAL A 118 -11.45 -1.62 10.72
CA VAL A 118 -11.68 -2.06 12.10
C VAL A 118 -12.76 -1.18 12.76
N THR A 119 -12.94 0.08 12.34
CA THR A 119 -13.89 1.00 13.00
C THR A 119 -15.02 1.55 12.14
N THR A 120 -14.96 1.55 10.81
CA THR A 120 -15.99 2.24 10.00
C THR A 120 -17.18 1.40 9.55
N ASN A 121 -17.18 0.07 9.76
CA ASN A 121 -18.34 -0.78 9.39
C ASN A 121 -19.09 -1.40 10.59
N PHE A 122 -18.89 -0.86 11.80
CA PHE A 122 -19.70 -1.19 12.99
C PHE A 122 -20.71 -0.10 13.38
N LEU A 123 -20.74 1.04 12.69
CA LEU A 123 -21.67 2.16 12.94
C LEU A 123 -22.27 2.71 11.63
N GLU A 124 -22.88 1.83 10.84
CA GLU A 124 -24.04 2.18 10.00
C GLU A 124 -25.15 1.15 10.25
#